data_AF-A0A2X2LGW1-F1
#
_entry.id   AF-A0A2X2LGW1-F1
#
_cell.length_a   1.000
_cell.length_b   1.000
_cell.length_c   1.000
_cell.angle_alpha   90.00
_cell.angle_beta   90.00
_cell.angle_gamma   90.00
#
_symmetry.space_group_name_H-M   'P 1'
#
loop_
_entity.id
_entity.type
_entity.pdbx_description
1 polymer ?
#
loop_
_entity_poly.entity_id
_entity_poly.type
_entity_poly.pdbx_seq_one_letter_code
_entity_poly.pdbx_strand_id
1 'polypeptide(L)' 'MRLLEKQGPTKMAKALGLQYNSYLDKLNNPQKFTFAHIFKIAYLCDLDPDLIYKVIKNQTFKNP' A
#
# COMPACT_ATOMS: atom_id res chain seq x y z
N MET A 1 3.57 2.36 8.60
CA MET A 1 4.93 2.03 8.11
C MET A 1 5.53 0.79 8.76
N ARG A 2 5.67 0.73 10.10
CA ARG A 2 6.40 -0.36 10.79
C ARG A 2 5.97 -1.81 10.48
N LEU A 3 4.73 -2.08 10.07
CA LEU A 3 4.27 -3.44 9.76
C LEU A 3 4.77 -3.94 8.38
N LEU A 4 4.83 -3.03 7.39
CA LEU A 4 5.26 -3.35 6.03
C LEU A 4 6.79 -3.43 5.91
N GLU A 5 7.51 -2.67 6.72
CA GLU A 5 8.98 -2.76 6.84
C GLU A 5 9.42 -4.08 7.48
N LYS A 6 8.63 -4.63 8.41
CA LYS A 6 8.93 -5.90 9.11
C LYS A 6 8.68 -7.16 8.27
N GLN A 7 7.87 -7.09 7.21
CA GLN A 7 7.58 -8.21 6.30
C GLN A 7 8.70 -8.49 5.28
N GLY A 8 9.80 -7.72 5.32
CA GLY A 8 10.85 -7.76 4.31
C GLY A 8 10.37 -7.05 3.05
N PRO A 9 10.75 -5.78 2.81
CA PRO A 9 10.24 -4.98 1.69
C PRO A 9 10.38 -5.67 0.33
N THR A 10 11.36 -6.58 0.18
CA THR A 10 11.59 -7.42 -0.98
C THR A 10 10.46 -8.39 -1.33
N LYS A 11 9.79 -9.03 -0.35
CA LYS A 11 8.70 -9.98 -0.65
C LYS A 11 7.45 -9.26 -1.15
N MET A 12 7.08 -8.16 -0.48
CA MET A 12 5.95 -7.35 -0.88
C MET A 12 6.21 -6.64 -2.22
N ALA A 13 7.40 -6.06 -2.41
CA ALA A 13 7.78 -5.47 -3.70
C ALA A 13 7.63 -6.48 -4.85
N LYS A 14 8.17 -7.70 -4.68
CA LYS A 14 8.04 -8.78 -5.67
C LYS A 14 6.58 -9.17 -5.90
N ALA A 15 5.80 -9.35 -4.83
CA ALA A 15 4.38 -9.72 -4.94
C ALA A 15 3.58 -8.63 -5.67
N LEU A 16 3.93 -7.36 -5.51
CA LEU A 16 3.31 -6.23 -6.20
C LEU A 16 3.85 -5.98 -7.62
N GLY A 17 4.86 -6.75 -8.07
CA GLY A 17 5.50 -6.53 -9.37
C GLY A 17 6.35 -5.25 -9.41
N LEU A 18 6.82 -4.78 -8.26
CA LEU A 18 7.60 -3.56 -8.10
C LEU A 18 9.07 -3.89 -7.87
N GLN A 19 9.94 -3.02 -8.39
CA GLN A 19 11.33 -2.98 -7.96
C GLN A 19 11.43 -2.50 -6.51
N TYR A 20 12.45 -2.95 -5.79
CA TYR A 20 12.66 -2.62 -4.37
C TYR A 20 12.62 -1.11 -4.08
N ASN A 21 13.41 -0.31 -4.82
CA ASN A 21 13.45 1.14 -4.63
C ASN A 21 12.12 1.81 -4.99
N SER A 22 11.41 1.31 -6.00
CA SER A 22 10.08 1.81 -6.35
C SER A 22 9.07 1.53 -5.23
N TYR A 23 9.14 0.36 -4.62
CA TYR A 23 8.30 0.02 -3.47
C TYR A 23 8.60 0.93 -2.27
N LEU A 24 9.88 1.17 -1.94
CA LEU A 24 10.26 2.09 -0.86
C LEU A 24 9.79 3.53 -1.12
N ASP A 25 9.96 4.04 -2.34
CA ASP A 25 9.47 5.37 -2.72
C ASP A 25 7.95 5.47 -2.56
N LYS A 26 7.20 4.44 -2.98
CA LYS A 26 5.74 4.40 -2.82
C LYS A 26 5.31 4.24 -1.35
N LEU A 27 6.08 3.55 -0.51
CA LEU A 27 5.80 3.49 0.94
C LEU A 27 5.90 4.88 1.58
N ASN A 28 6.88 5.68 1.16
CA ASN A 28 7.05 7.06 1.61
C ASN A 28 6.05 8.02 0.95
N ASN A 29 5.55 7.67 -0.23
CA ASN A 29 4.60 8.46 -1.02
C ASN A 29 3.39 7.60 -1.43
N PRO A 30 2.47 7.28 -0.50
CA PRO A 30 1.39 6.32 -0.75
C PRO A 30 0.49 6.64 -1.95
N GLN A 31 0.35 7.93 -2.31
CA GLN A 31 -0.38 8.41 -3.48
C GLN A 31 0.18 7.88 -4.81
N LYS A 32 1.43 7.37 -4.83
CA LYS A 32 2.04 6.75 -6.00
C LYS A 32 1.59 5.30 -6.20
N PHE A 33 0.91 4.67 -5.23
CA PHE A 33 0.30 3.35 -5.47
C PHE A 33 -0.88 3.47 -6.42
N THR A 34 -1.03 2.49 -7.31
CA THR A 34 -2.20 2.37 -8.18
C THR A 34 -3.28 1.59 -7.45
N PHE A 35 -4.52 1.67 -7.90
CA PHE A 35 -5.60 0.84 -7.36
C PHE A 35 -5.28 -0.66 -7.41
N ALA A 36 -4.66 -1.13 -8.50
CA ALA A 36 -4.23 -2.53 -8.61
C ALA A 36 -3.24 -2.92 -7.50
N HIS A 37 -2.28 -2.05 -7.15
CA HIS A 37 -1.39 -2.29 -6.02
C HIS A 37 -2.17 -2.33 -4.70
N ILE A 38 -3.09 -1.39 -4.49
CA ILE A 38 -3.87 -1.30 -3.25
C ILE A 38 -4.73 -2.56 -3.05
N PHE A 39 -5.46 -3.00 -4.07
CA PHE A 39 -6.25 -4.23 -4.02
C PHE A 39 -5.39 -5.47 -3.77
N LYS A 40 -4.21 -5.53 -4.40
CA LYS A 40 -3.27 -6.65 -4.18
C LYS A 40 -2.68 -6.64 -2.77
N ILE A 41 -2.38 -5.47 -2.20
CA ILE A 41 -1.98 -5.34 -0.80
C ILE A 41 -3.11 -5.83 0.12
N ALA A 42 -4.36 -5.45 -0.15
CA ALA A 42 -5.53 -5.91 0.61
C ALA A 42 -5.60 -7.43 0.67
N TYR A 43 -5.52 -8.07 -0.51
CA TYR A 43 -5.51 -9.52 -0.64
C TYR A 43 -4.33 -10.17 0.10
N LEU A 44 -3.10 -9.66 -0.06
CA LEU A 44 -1.90 -10.21 0.58
C LEU A 44 -1.90 -10.05 2.10
N CYS A 45 -2.62 -9.07 2.62
CA CYS A 45 -2.73 -8.79 4.05
C CYS A 45 -4.02 -9.32 4.69
N ASP A 46 -4.86 -10.04 3.93
CA ASP A 46 -6.18 -10.52 4.37
C ASP A 46 -7.05 -9.38 4.94
N LEU A 47 -7.07 -8.26 4.21
CA LEU A 47 -7.84 -7.06 4.54
C LEU A 47 -8.99 -6.86 3.55
N ASP A 48 -10.12 -6.42 4.08
CA ASP A 48 -11.26 -5.95 3.27
C ASP A 48 -10.85 -4.74 2.41
N PRO A 49 -10.90 -4.83 1.07
CA PRO A 49 -10.60 -3.71 0.19
C PRO A 49 -11.48 -2.48 0.41
N ASP A 50 -12.74 -2.66 0.80
CA ASP A 50 -13.68 -1.56 1.02
C ASP A 50 -13.29 -0.75 2.27
N LEU A 51 -12.71 -1.43 3.27
CA LEU A 51 -12.13 -0.78 4.44
C LEU A 51 -10.96 0.13 4.04
N ILE A 52 -10.08 -0.33 3.16
CA ILE A 52 -8.93 0.46 2.68
C ILE A 52 -9.43 1.70 1.92
N TYR A 53 -10.40 1.53 1.02
CA TYR A 53 -11.01 2.65 0.31
C TYR A 53 -11.62 3.69 1.27
N LYS A 54 -12.38 3.23 2.27
CA LYS A 54 -12.99 4.10 3.29
C LYS A 54 -11.95 4.90 4.06
N VAL A 55 -10.84 4.28 4.46
CA VAL A 55 -9.74 4.97 5.16
C VAL A 55 -9.09 6.02 4.27
N ILE A 56 -8.76 5.68 3.02
CA ILE A 56 -8.16 6.62 2.05
C ILE A 56 -9.08 7.82 1.83
N LYS A 57 -10.36 7.56 1.53
CA LYS A 57 -11.38 8.61 1.34
C LYS A 57 -11.44 9.55 2.54
N ASN A 58 -11.52 8.99 3.75
CA ASN A 58 -11.58 9.80 4.97
C ASN A 58 -10.33 10.66 5.19
N GLN A 59 -9.14 10.17 4.81
CA GLN A 59 -7.89 10.94 4.92
C GLN A 59 -7.80 12.04 3.86
N THR A 60 -8.27 11.79 2.63
CA THR A 60 -8.28 12.78 1.55
C THR A 60 -9.14 14.00 1.88
N PHE A 61 -10.29 13.80 2.54
CA PHE A 61 -11.22 14.90 2.84
C PHE A 61 -11.08 15.48 4.26
N LYS A 62 -10.20 14.93 5.12
CA LYS A 62 -9.96 15.45 6.48
C LYS A 62 -8.82 16.46 6.59
N ASN A 63 -8.00 16.61 5.55
CA ASN A 63 -6.97 17.64 5.49
C ASN A 63 -7.31 18.64 4.37
N PRO A 64 -8.08 19.71 4.66
CA PRO A 64 -8.09 20.89 3.81
C PRO A 64 -6.73 21.60 3.81
#